data_AF-A0A2T2T299-F1
#
_entry.id   AF-A0A2T2T299-F1
#
_cell.length_a   1.000
_cell.length_b   1.000
_cell.length_c   1.000
_cell.angle_alpha   90.00
_cell.angle_beta   90.00
_cell.angle_gamma   90.00
#
_symmetry.space_group_name_H-M   'P 1'
#
loop_
_entity.id
_entity.type
_entity.pdbx_description
1 polymer ?
#
loop_
_entity_poly.entity_id
_entity_poly.type
_entity_poly.pdbx_seq_one_letter_code
_entity_poly.pdbx_strand_id
1 'polypeptide(L)'
;MQTIRLGRRSEHRSPYIKDFVDLAPLEDLEFGAWDVFEDDAYEAAARAEVLDQDDLAPLEDFLHGIEPMSAVFSKEYVKRLDGPNVKQGATKKDLAEALRADIRQRMEDTDAARAVMIWCGSTEIYMKPSECHLSIEKFEEGMENNDPSIAPSQLYAYAALKEGVAYANGAPNLSADIPALEQLAEQNDVPIAGKDFKTGQTMMKTILAPGMKARMLGIEGWFSTNILGNRDGEVLDDESSFRAKEVTKSGV
;
A
#
# COMPACT_ATOMS: atom_id res chain seq x y z
N MET A 1 5.48 -21.89 3.55
CA MET A 1 6.46 -21.08 4.31
C MET A 1 7.85 -21.25 3.71
N GLN A 2 8.63 -20.17 3.60
CA GLN A 2 9.97 -20.18 3.01
C GLN A 2 11.05 -20.61 4.03
N THR A 3 12.15 -21.20 3.53
CA THR A 3 13.29 -21.66 4.33
C THR A 3 14.58 -20.97 3.90
N ILE A 4 15.52 -20.81 4.83
CA ILE A 4 16.87 -20.31 4.53
C ILE A 4 17.89 -21.44 4.67
N ARG A 5 18.76 -21.64 3.67
CA ARG A 5 19.83 -22.65 3.74
C ARG A 5 21.01 -22.12 4.55
N LEU A 6 21.35 -22.82 5.62
CA LEU A 6 22.52 -22.55 6.44
C LEU A 6 23.63 -23.57 6.14
N GLY A 7 24.83 -23.09 5.79
CA GLY A 7 25.97 -23.98 5.53
C GLY A 7 25.87 -24.77 4.21
N ARG A 8 26.52 -25.94 4.18
CA ARG A 8 26.62 -26.78 2.97
C ARG A 8 25.32 -27.54 2.72
N ARG A 9 25.06 -27.86 1.44
CA ARG A 9 23.88 -28.64 1.03
C ARG A 9 23.79 -30.02 1.70
N SER A 10 24.92 -30.65 1.99
CA SER A 10 25.01 -31.95 2.66
C SER A 10 24.62 -31.93 4.14
N GLU A 11 24.57 -30.75 4.76
CA GLU A 11 24.20 -30.61 6.18
C GLU A 11 22.68 -30.58 6.39
N HIS A 12 21.90 -30.43 5.32
CA HIS A 12 20.43 -30.40 5.35
C HIS A 12 19.84 -29.39 6.36
N ARG A 13 20.55 -28.29 6.64
CA ARG A 13 20.13 -27.22 7.55
C ARG A 13 19.34 -26.16 6.79
N SER A 14 18.02 -26.31 6.78
CA SER A 14 17.10 -25.37 6.14
C SER A 14 15.91 -25.04 7.06
N PRO A 15 16.13 -24.32 8.18
CA PRO A 15 15.02 -23.88 9.04
C PRO A 15 14.06 -22.96 8.28
N TYR A 16 12.82 -22.84 8.76
CA TYR A 16 11.94 -21.78 8.29
C TYR A 16 12.53 -20.42 8.65
N ILE A 17 12.28 -19.41 7.80
CA ILE A 17 12.81 -18.05 8.04
C ILE A 17 12.31 -17.51 9.39
N LYS A 18 11.04 -17.76 9.73
CA LYS A 18 10.43 -17.38 11.01
C LYS A 18 11.10 -18.02 12.24
N ASP A 19 11.78 -19.16 12.07
CA ASP A 19 12.51 -19.83 13.16
C ASP A 19 13.97 -19.35 13.22
N PHE A 20 14.40 -18.52 12.26
CA PHE A 20 15.76 -18.03 12.12
C PHE A 20 15.90 -16.54 12.48
N VAL A 21 14.89 -15.74 12.17
CA VAL A 21 14.80 -14.32 12.54
C VAL A 21 13.63 -14.09 13.48
N ASP A 22 13.80 -13.15 14.41
CA ASP A 22 12.77 -12.75 15.36
C ASP A 22 11.72 -11.89 14.66
N LEU A 23 10.67 -12.55 14.18
CA LEU A 23 9.53 -11.91 13.53
C LEU A 23 8.34 -11.94 14.48
N ALA A 24 7.57 -10.85 14.51
CA ALA A 24 6.30 -10.83 15.22
C ALA A 24 5.40 -11.95 14.67
N PRO A 25 4.84 -12.81 15.55
CA PRO A 25 3.87 -13.80 15.15
C PRO A 25 2.54 -13.14 14.79
N LEU A 26 1.62 -13.87 14.14
CA LEU A 26 0.39 -13.28 13.63
C LEU A 26 -0.58 -12.90 14.75
N GLU A 27 -0.55 -13.64 15.85
CA GLU A 27 -1.32 -13.40 17.07
C GLU A 27 -0.96 -12.10 17.80
N ASP A 28 0.19 -11.48 17.48
CA ASP A 28 0.62 -10.20 18.04
C ASP A 28 0.20 -9.00 17.16
N LEU A 29 -0.53 -9.25 16.05
CA LEU A 29 -0.93 -8.20 15.12
C LEU A 29 -2.29 -7.61 15.47
N GLU A 30 -2.31 -6.29 15.62
CA GLU A 30 -3.51 -5.47 15.70
C GLU A 30 -3.73 -4.71 14.40
N PHE A 31 -4.99 -4.56 14.00
CA PHE A 31 -5.35 -3.94 12.72
C PHE A 31 -6.01 -2.58 12.93
N GLY A 32 -5.56 -1.58 12.17
CA GLY A 32 -6.27 -0.31 11.98
C GLY A 32 -6.36 -0.05 10.49
N ALA A 33 -7.51 0.40 10.02
CA ALA A 33 -7.76 0.60 8.60
C ALA A 33 -8.48 1.93 8.35
N TRP A 34 -8.29 2.46 7.15
CA TRP A 34 -9.11 3.52 6.59
C TRP A 34 -9.73 3.01 5.30
N ASP A 35 -11.03 3.20 5.12
CA ASP A 35 -11.72 2.89 3.88
C ASP A 35 -12.78 3.96 3.59
N VAL A 36 -13.13 4.12 2.32
CA VAL A 36 -14.23 5.01 1.89
C VAL A 36 -15.59 4.36 2.10
N PHE A 37 -15.63 3.05 2.31
CA PHE A 37 -16.81 2.32 2.74
C PHE A 37 -16.83 2.14 4.26
N GLU A 38 -18.02 1.91 4.80
CA GLU A 38 -18.26 1.68 6.24
C GLU A 38 -18.25 0.19 6.59
N ASP A 39 -18.10 -0.69 5.59
CA ASP A 39 -18.11 -2.14 5.79
C ASP A 39 -16.98 -2.55 6.73
N ASP A 40 -17.29 -3.30 7.78
CA ASP A 40 -16.26 -3.95 8.58
C ASP A 40 -15.49 -5.01 7.79
N ALA A 41 -14.42 -5.57 8.36
CA ALA A 41 -13.58 -6.52 7.64
C ALA A 41 -14.32 -7.80 7.23
N TYR A 42 -15.38 -8.22 7.94
CA TYR A 42 -16.16 -9.41 7.58
C TYR A 42 -17.05 -9.12 6.37
N GLU A 43 -17.79 -8.02 6.41
CA GLU A 43 -18.64 -7.57 5.31
C GLU A 43 -17.82 -7.29 4.05
N ALA A 44 -16.66 -6.66 4.20
CA ALA A 44 -15.72 -6.41 3.12
C ALA A 44 -15.17 -7.73 2.53
N ALA A 45 -14.78 -8.70 3.37
CA ALA A 45 -14.28 -10.00 2.93
C ALA A 45 -15.35 -10.82 2.21
N ALA A 46 -16.59 -10.83 2.72
CA ALA A 46 -17.72 -11.49 2.09
C ALA A 46 -18.02 -10.89 0.71
N ARG A 47 -18.00 -9.56 0.60
CA ARG A 47 -18.19 -8.84 -0.68
C ARG A 47 -17.06 -9.08 -1.67
N ALA A 48 -15.84 -9.29 -1.18
CA ALA A 48 -14.68 -9.54 -2.03
C ALA A 48 -14.72 -10.92 -2.71
N GLU A 49 -15.49 -11.87 -2.16
CA GLU A 49 -15.67 -13.23 -2.69
C GLU A 49 -14.32 -13.95 -2.97
N VAL A 50 -13.32 -13.68 -2.12
CA VAL A 50 -11.99 -14.33 -2.22
C VAL A 50 -11.96 -15.64 -1.42
N LEU A 51 -12.64 -15.67 -0.28
CA LEU A 51 -12.78 -16.85 0.57
C LEU A 51 -14.22 -17.36 0.46
N ASP A 52 -14.38 -18.68 0.48
CA ASP A 52 -15.69 -19.31 0.56
C ASP A 52 -16.30 -19.08 1.96
N GLN A 53 -17.62 -19.15 2.06
CA GLN A 53 -18.34 -18.90 3.32
C GLN A 53 -17.88 -19.84 4.45
N ASP A 54 -17.57 -21.10 4.14
CA ASP A 54 -17.12 -22.08 5.12
C ASP A 54 -15.74 -21.74 5.72
N ASP A 55 -14.90 -21.03 4.97
CA ASP A 55 -13.59 -20.54 5.43
C ASP A 55 -13.70 -19.19 6.17
N LEU A 56 -14.68 -18.36 5.79
CA LEU A 56 -14.88 -17.03 6.35
C LEU A 56 -15.65 -17.06 7.68
N ALA A 57 -16.70 -17.90 7.79
CA ALA A 57 -17.57 -17.95 8.97
C ALA A 57 -16.83 -18.20 10.30
N PRO A 58 -15.76 -19.04 10.38
CA PRO A 58 -15.00 -19.20 11.61
C PRO A 58 -14.27 -17.94 12.09
N LEU A 59 -14.12 -16.91 11.24
CA LEU A 59 -13.41 -15.67 11.51
C LEU A 59 -14.34 -14.48 11.80
N GLU A 60 -15.66 -14.70 11.81
CA GLU A 60 -16.71 -13.67 11.91
C GLU A 60 -16.50 -12.75 13.12
N ASP A 61 -16.40 -13.31 14.33
CA ASP A 61 -16.22 -12.53 15.57
C ASP A 61 -14.98 -11.62 15.53
N PHE A 62 -13.88 -12.11 14.95
CA PHE A 62 -12.63 -11.34 14.85
C PHE A 62 -12.75 -10.23 13.79
N LEU A 63 -13.31 -10.55 12.63
CA LEU A 63 -13.38 -9.62 11.50
C LEU A 63 -14.39 -8.49 11.71
N HIS A 64 -15.52 -8.75 12.38
CA HIS A 64 -16.44 -7.70 12.81
C HIS A 64 -15.80 -6.73 13.81
N GLY A 65 -14.76 -7.15 14.54
CA GLY A 65 -14.00 -6.27 15.43
C GLY A 65 -13.12 -5.26 14.71
N ILE A 66 -12.99 -5.33 13.38
CA ILE A 66 -12.14 -4.46 12.57
C ILE A 66 -13.01 -3.55 11.70
N GLU A 67 -13.30 -2.37 12.23
CA GLU A 67 -14.06 -1.32 11.53
C GLU A 67 -13.12 -0.28 10.90
N PRO A 68 -13.37 0.15 9.65
CA PRO A 68 -12.54 1.17 9.01
C PRO A 68 -12.84 2.58 9.53
N MET A 69 -11.79 3.33 9.85
CA MET A 69 -11.86 4.78 10.05
C MET A 69 -12.18 5.49 8.73
N SER A 70 -12.76 6.70 8.82
CA SER A 70 -13.06 7.51 7.64
C SER A 70 -11.80 7.86 6.84
N ALA A 71 -11.79 7.55 5.54
CA ALA A 71 -10.64 7.77 4.69
C ALA A 71 -10.52 9.21 4.17
N VAL A 72 -9.29 9.68 4.00
CA VAL A 72 -9.00 10.80 3.11
C VAL A 72 -9.08 10.32 1.67
N PHE A 73 -10.03 10.88 0.90
CA PHE A 73 -10.34 10.45 -0.46
C PHE A 73 -10.76 11.62 -1.35
N SER A 74 -10.43 11.53 -2.65
CA SER A 74 -10.94 12.46 -3.65
C SER A 74 -11.12 11.78 -5.01
N LYS A 75 -12.29 12.02 -5.62
CA LYS A 75 -12.66 11.54 -6.96
C LYS A 75 -11.78 12.11 -8.07
N GLU A 76 -11.05 13.19 -7.81
CA GLU A 76 -10.10 13.73 -8.77
C GLU A 76 -8.96 12.74 -9.04
N TYR A 77 -8.59 11.95 -8.02
CA TYR A 77 -7.50 10.99 -8.10
C TYR A 77 -7.97 9.55 -8.34
N VAL A 78 -9.21 9.22 -7.94
CA VAL A 78 -9.84 7.91 -8.19
C VAL A 78 -11.28 8.12 -8.66
N LYS A 79 -11.49 8.20 -9.98
CA LYS A 79 -12.76 8.69 -10.55
C LYS A 79 -13.93 7.71 -10.44
N ARG A 80 -13.65 6.42 -10.43
CA ARG A 80 -14.65 5.34 -10.50
C ARG A 80 -15.07 4.82 -9.13
N LEU A 81 -14.59 5.44 -8.07
CA LEU A 81 -14.91 5.07 -6.70
C LEU A 81 -15.64 6.21 -6.00
N ASP A 82 -16.58 5.86 -5.15
CA ASP A 82 -17.24 6.78 -4.23
C ASP A 82 -17.64 6.00 -2.98
N GLY A 83 -17.67 6.66 -1.84
CA GLY A 83 -18.02 6.03 -0.59
C GLY A 83 -18.45 7.05 0.46
N PRO A 84 -19.31 6.66 1.41
CA PRO A 84 -19.83 7.56 2.43
C PRO A 84 -18.81 7.88 3.54
N ASN A 85 -17.80 7.03 3.77
CA ASN A 85 -16.87 7.10 4.89
C ASN A 85 -15.66 8.00 4.58
N VAL A 86 -15.90 9.28 4.28
CA VAL A 86 -14.87 10.22 3.82
C VAL A 86 -14.62 11.33 4.84
N LYS A 87 -13.36 11.45 5.27
CA LYS A 87 -12.89 12.45 6.22
C LYS A 87 -13.00 13.87 5.63
N GLN A 88 -13.43 14.82 6.47
CA GLN A 88 -13.63 16.21 6.08
C GLN A 88 -12.56 17.12 6.68
N GLY A 89 -12.09 18.10 5.91
CA GLY A 89 -11.09 19.08 6.33
C GLY A 89 -11.08 20.27 5.38
N ALA A 90 -10.73 21.46 5.88
CA ALA A 90 -10.68 22.66 5.04
C ALA A 90 -9.45 22.66 4.12
N THR A 91 -8.35 22.08 4.61
CA THR A 91 -7.10 21.93 3.88
C THR A 91 -6.62 20.47 3.87
N LYS A 92 -5.78 20.13 2.90
CA LYS A 92 -5.03 18.86 2.89
C LYS A 92 -4.16 18.71 4.13
N LYS A 93 -3.70 19.83 4.69
CA LYS A 93 -2.98 19.84 5.97
C LYS A 93 -3.89 19.39 7.13
N ASP A 94 -5.12 19.87 7.21
CA ASP A 94 -6.09 19.42 8.22
C ASP A 94 -6.39 17.93 8.09
N LEU A 95 -6.55 17.44 6.86
CA LEU A 95 -6.76 16.02 6.58
C LEU A 95 -5.56 15.16 7.02
N ALA A 96 -4.33 15.62 6.73
CA ALA A 96 -3.11 14.95 7.17
C ALA A 96 -2.98 14.94 8.70
N GLU A 97 -3.27 16.04 9.40
CA GLU A 97 -3.26 16.08 10.86
C GLU A 97 -4.32 15.16 11.48
N ALA A 98 -5.48 15.03 10.84
CA ALA A 98 -6.51 14.10 11.29
C ALA A 98 -6.09 12.62 11.09
N LEU A 99 -5.36 12.29 10.01
CA LEU A 99 -4.75 10.97 9.87
C LEU A 99 -3.68 10.70 10.95
N ARG A 100 -2.88 11.71 11.30
CA ARG A 100 -1.91 11.60 12.39
C ARG A 100 -2.59 11.35 13.74
N ALA A 101 -3.72 12.03 13.98
CA ALA A 101 -4.52 11.80 15.19
C ALA A 101 -5.07 10.37 15.25
N ASP A 102 -5.60 9.86 14.13
CA ASP A 102 -6.08 8.48 14.03
C ASP A 102 -4.97 7.46 14.34
N ILE A 103 -3.75 7.66 13.80
CA ILE A 103 -2.59 6.81 14.08
C ILE A 103 -2.27 6.78 15.58
N ARG A 104 -2.18 7.96 16.22
CA ARG A 104 -1.89 8.05 17.66
C ARG A 104 -2.96 7.37 18.50
N GLN A 105 -4.23 7.64 18.19
CA GLN A 105 -5.35 7.04 18.92
C GLN A 105 -5.32 5.52 18.79
N ARG A 106 -5.08 4.98 17.59
CA ARG A 106 -5.03 3.52 17.40
C ARG A 106 -3.85 2.88 18.14
N MET A 107 -2.69 3.54 18.15
CA MET A 107 -1.53 3.09 18.93
C MET A 107 -1.83 3.06 20.43
N GLU A 108 -2.53 4.07 20.96
CA GLU A 108 -2.97 4.12 22.36
C GLU A 108 -4.01 3.05 22.69
N ASP A 109 -5.03 2.88 21.83
CA ASP A 109 -6.13 1.94 22.05
C ASP A 109 -5.67 0.47 22.05
N THR A 110 -4.61 0.18 21.31
CA THR A 110 -4.07 -1.19 21.15
C THR A 110 -2.88 -1.48 22.06
N ASP A 111 -2.32 -0.46 22.72
CA ASP A 111 -1.02 -0.55 23.41
C ASP A 111 0.10 -1.11 22.51
N ALA A 112 0.02 -0.84 21.20
CA ALA A 112 0.95 -1.38 20.23
C ALA A 112 2.35 -0.78 20.39
N ALA A 113 3.37 -1.63 20.44
CA ALA A 113 4.76 -1.17 20.58
C ALA A 113 5.32 -0.48 19.31
N ARG A 114 4.73 -0.77 18.13
CA ARG A 114 5.12 -0.22 16.83
C ARG A 114 4.00 -0.42 15.80
N ALA A 115 4.02 0.37 14.73
CA ALA A 115 3.11 0.20 13.60
C ALA A 115 3.84 0.16 12.26
N VAL A 116 3.17 -0.41 11.27
CA VAL A 116 3.52 -0.35 9.85
C VAL A 116 2.25 0.01 9.09
N MET A 117 2.33 1.02 8.22
CA MET A 117 1.25 1.41 7.33
C MET A 117 1.52 0.86 5.93
N ILE A 118 0.50 0.26 5.33
CA ILE A 118 0.57 -0.27 3.96
C ILE A 118 -0.57 0.34 3.17
N TRP A 119 -0.25 1.07 2.09
CA TRP A 119 -1.26 1.55 1.17
C TRP A 119 -1.77 0.40 0.31
N CYS A 120 -2.98 -0.05 0.61
CA CYS A 120 -3.76 -1.00 -0.19
C CYS A 120 -5.00 -0.32 -0.81
N GLY A 121 -5.01 1.02 -0.84
CA GLY A 121 -6.08 1.80 -1.47
C GLY A 121 -6.08 1.67 -2.99
N SER A 122 -7.17 2.14 -3.60
CA SER A 122 -7.33 2.13 -5.05
C SER A 122 -6.21 2.91 -5.76
N THR A 123 -5.81 2.44 -6.95
CA THR A 123 -4.77 3.09 -7.75
C THR A 123 -5.20 4.50 -8.13
N GLU A 124 -4.44 5.49 -7.70
CA GLU A 124 -4.65 6.89 -8.08
C GLU A 124 -4.15 7.16 -9.51
N ILE A 125 -4.62 8.26 -10.10
CA ILE A 125 -4.16 8.73 -11.42
C ILE A 125 -2.63 8.87 -11.49
N TYR A 126 -2.09 8.72 -12.70
CA TYR A 126 -0.67 8.96 -12.94
C TYR A 126 -0.29 10.43 -12.73
N MET A 127 0.67 10.66 -11.83
CA MET A 127 1.22 11.97 -11.51
C MET A 127 2.75 11.95 -11.62
N LYS A 128 3.33 13.14 -11.78
CA LYS A 128 4.78 13.34 -11.71
C LYS A 128 5.10 14.30 -10.57
N PRO A 129 6.28 14.18 -9.94
CA PRO A 129 6.76 15.20 -9.02
C PRO A 129 6.69 16.60 -9.63
N SER A 130 6.36 17.58 -8.79
CA SER A 130 6.17 19.00 -9.13
C SER A 130 6.86 19.84 -8.07
N GLU A 131 6.79 21.17 -8.14
CA GLU A 131 7.54 22.04 -7.22
C GLU A 131 7.21 21.82 -5.74
N CYS A 132 5.95 21.52 -5.40
CA CYS A 132 5.53 21.23 -4.02
C CYS A 132 6.17 19.95 -3.45
N HIS A 133 6.68 19.06 -4.31
CA HIS A 133 7.25 17.77 -3.92
C HIS A 133 8.77 17.81 -3.65
N LEU A 134 9.42 18.98 -3.80
CA LEU A 134 10.88 19.08 -3.79
C LEU A 134 11.50 19.20 -2.40
N SER A 135 10.76 19.70 -1.41
CA SER A 135 11.22 19.78 -0.01
C SER A 135 10.03 19.67 0.93
N ILE A 136 10.29 19.31 2.19
CA ILE A 136 9.24 19.17 3.19
C ILE A 136 8.49 20.48 3.43
N GLU A 137 9.17 21.63 3.38
CA GLU A 137 8.56 22.94 3.59
C GLU A 137 7.58 23.28 2.47
N LYS A 138 7.96 23.03 1.21
CA LYS A 138 7.08 23.24 0.06
C LYS A 138 5.90 22.28 0.05
N PHE A 139 6.10 21.06 0.53
CA PHE A 139 5.03 20.07 0.61
C PHE A 139 4.00 20.47 1.68
N GLU A 140 4.46 20.92 2.85
CA GLU A 140 3.60 21.44 3.92
C GLU A 140 2.85 22.72 3.49
N GLU A 141 3.52 23.66 2.83
CA GLU A 141 2.88 24.84 2.22
C GLU A 141 1.84 24.44 1.15
N GLY A 142 2.17 23.45 0.30
CA GLY A 142 1.25 22.92 -0.70
C GLY A 142 -0.01 22.29 -0.07
N MET A 143 0.14 21.60 1.06
CA MET A 143 -0.99 21.04 1.80
C MET A 143 -1.90 22.11 2.41
N GLU A 144 -1.32 23.18 2.95
CA GLU A 144 -2.08 24.34 3.47
C GLU A 144 -2.86 25.04 2.34
N ASN A 145 -2.28 25.12 1.15
CA ASN A 145 -2.87 25.76 -0.02
C ASN A 145 -3.74 24.83 -0.89
N ASN A 146 -3.99 23.59 -0.46
CA ASN A 146 -4.73 22.58 -1.23
C ASN A 146 -4.18 22.33 -2.65
N ASP A 147 -2.85 22.32 -2.82
CA ASP A 147 -2.21 22.11 -4.12
C ASP A 147 -2.72 20.81 -4.78
N PRO A 148 -3.33 20.84 -5.98
CA PRO A 148 -3.89 19.66 -6.65
C PRO A 148 -2.83 18.62 -7.04
N SER A 149 -1.54 18.97 -6.96
CA SER A 149 -0.44 18.02 -7.16
C SER A 149 -0.27 17.06 -5.98
N ILE A 150 -0.90 17.32 -4.82
CA ILE A 150 -0.75 16.47 -3.63
C ILE A 150 -1.90 15.45 -3.55
N ALA A 151 -1.62 14.18 -3.79
CA ALA A 151 -2.63 13.11 -3.78
C ALA A 151 -2.95 12.59 -2.36
N PRO A 152 -4.13 12.00 -2.12
CA PRO A 152 -4.47 11.37 -0.85
C PRO A 152 -3.40 10.41 -0.33
N SER A 153 -2.86 9.52 -1.15
CA SER A 153 -1.81 8.57 -0.73
C SER A 153 -0.54 9.24 -0.18
N GLN A 154 -0.24 10.46 -0.61
CA GLN A 154 0.89 11.23 -0.09
C GLN A 154 0.58 11.82 1.28
N LEU A 155 -0.68 12.11 1.60
CA LEU A 155 -1.11 12.54 2.94
C LEU A 155 -0.99 11.41 3.96
N TYR A 156 -1.32 10.17 3.57
CA TYR A 156 -1.10 8.98 4.40
C TYR A 156 0.40 8.74 4.63
N ALA A 157 1.20 8.79 3.57
CA ALA A 157 2.66 8.67 3.70
C ALA A 157 3.23 9.75 4.62
N TYR A 158 2.84 11.01 4.43
CA TYR A 158 3.24 12.12 5.30
C TYR A 158 2.85 11.87 6.77
N ALA A 159 1.60 11.46 7.02
CA ALA A 159 1.11 11.18 8.36
C ALA A 159 1.90 10.05 9.02
N ALA A 160 2.12 8.94 8.31
CA ALA A 160 2.90 7.81 8.81
C ALA A 160 4.32 8.25 9.19
N LEU A 161 5.01 8.96 8.30
CA LEU A 161 6.37 9.42 8.53
C LEU A 161 6.49 10.41 9.70
N LYS A 162 5.50 11.30 9.88
CA LYS A 162 5.48 12.22 11.04
C LYS A 162 5.19 11.53 12.37
N GLU A 163 4.55 10.36 12.35
CA GLU A 163 4.27 9.55 13.55
C GLU A 163 5.30 8.42 13.77
N GLY A 164 6.39 8.38 13.00
CA GLY A 164 7.41 7.33 13.16
C GLY A 164 6.98 5.96 12.63
N VAL A 165 5.92 5.90 11.82
CA VAL A 165 5.34 4.66 11.30
C VAL A 165 5.92 4.35 9.92
N ALA A 166 6.53 3.17 9.80
CA ALA A 166 7.05 2.67 8.53
C ALA A 166 5.95 2.62 7.47
N TYR A 167 6.24 3.03 6.23
CA TYR A 167 5.23 3.13 5.17
C TYR A 167 5.60 2.31 3.94
N ALA A 168 4.67 1.49 3.44
CA ALA A 168 4.82 0.75 2.20
C ALA A 168 3.72 1.09 1.20
N ASN A 169 4.09 1.54 0.00
CA ASN A 169 3.13 1.77 -1.08
C ASN A 169 2.86 0.46 -1.84
N GLY A 170 1.67 -0.12 -1.66
CA GLY A 170 1.24 -1.34 -2.36
C GLY A 170 0.69 -1.11 -3.77
N ALA A 171 0.49 0.14 -4.17
CA ALA A 171 -0.09 0.53 -5.46
C ALA A 171 0.95 1.28 -6.34
N PRO A 172 0.73 1.45 -7.66
CA PRO A 172 1.73 2.03 -8.56
C PRO A 172 1.77 3.57 -8.58
N ASN A 173 0.85 4.25 -7.88
CA ASN A 173 0.77 5.72 -7.84
C ASN A 173 1.99 6.38 -7.17
N LEU A 174 2.14 7.68 -7.41
CA LEU A 174 3.17 8.51 -6.78
C LEU A 174 2.75 8.79 -5.33
N SER A 175 3.51 8.28 -4.36
CA SER A 175 3.17 8.36 -2.94
C SER A 175 4.39 8.81 -2.13
N ALA A 176 4.98 7.93 -1.30
CA ALA A 176 6.19 8.24 -0.54
C ALA A 176 7.45 8.44 -1.39
N ASP A 177 7.44 7.98 -2.65
CA ASP A 177 8.54 8.11 -3.63
C ASP A 177 8.63 9.52 -4.25
N ILE A 178 8.58 10.55 -3.40
CA ILE A 178 8.82 11.96 -3.75
C ILE A 178 9.94 12.56 -2.89
N PRO A 179 10.74 13.52 -3.43
CA PRO A 179 11.89 14.06 -2.71
C PRO A 179 11.57 14.60 -1.30
N ALA A 180 10.43 15.29 -1.13
CA ALA A 180 10.01 15.82 0.16
C ALA A 180 9.76 14.73 1.22
N LEU A 181 9.19 13.59 0.84
CA LEU A 181 8.87 12.50 1.76
C LEU A 181 10.04 11.54 1.95
N GLU A 182 10.91 11.37 0.95
CA GLU A 182 12.20 10.71 1.11
C GLU A 182 13.06 11.47 2.13
N GLN A 183 13.14 12.80 2.01
CA GLN A 183 13.85 13.65 2.97
C GLN A 183 13.24 13.53 4.38
N LEU A 184 11.91 13.56 4.50
CA LEU A 184 11.23 13.42 5.79
C LEU A 184 11.49 12.04 6.43
N ALA A 185 11.48 10.97 5.63
CA ALA A 185 11.78 9.61 6.07
C ALA A 185 13.21 9.51 6.61
N GLU A 186 14.19 10.09 5.92
CA GLU A 186 15.58 10.17 6.40
C GLU A 186 15.71 11.00 7.69
N GLN A 187 15.02 12.14 7.78
CA GLN A 187 15.05 12.99 8.98
C GLN A 187 14.49 12.30 10.22
N ASN A 188 13.47 11.46 10.05
CA ASN A 188 12.79 10.79 11.14
C ASN A 188 13.29 9.35 11.40
N ASP A 189 14.26 8.86 10.61
CA ASP A 189 14.75 7.47 10.64
C ASP A 189 13.64 6.43 10.46
N VAL A 190 12.72 6.71 9.52
CA VAL A 190 11.54 5.85 9.24
C VAL A 190 11.69 5.21 7.86
N PRO A 191 11.59 3.87 7.73
CA PRO A 191 11.72 3.22 6.45
C PRO A 191 10.47 3.42 5.58
N ILE A 192 10.73 3.67 4.29
CA ILE A 192 9.71 3.62 3.23
C ILE A 192 9.99 2.47 2.27
N ALA A 193 8.95 1.88 1.71
CA ALA A 193 9.03 0.81 0.72
C ALA A 193 7.98 0.99 -0.39
N GLY A 194 8.25 0.37 -1.53
CA GLY A 194 7.34 0.41 -2.67
C GLY A 194 8.07 0.37 -4.01
N LYS A 195 7.33 0.33 -5.11
CA LYS A 195 5.85 0.38 -5.20
C LYS A 195 5.28 -0.75 -6.04
N ASP A 196 3.96 -0.93 -5.96
CA ASP A 196 3.15 -1.94 -6.65
C ASP A 196 3.45 -3.39 -6.22
N PHE A 197 2.44 -4.09 -5.68
CA PHE A 197 2.62 -5.47 -5.23
C PHE A 197 2.95 -6.42 -6.38
N LYS A 198 4.09 -7.10 -6.27
CA LYS A 198 4.52 -8.13 -7.23
C LYS A 198 3.94 -9.51 -6.88
N THR A 199 2.68 -9.74 -7.24
CA THR A 199 1.92 -10.93 -6.78
C THR A 199 1.93 -12.12 -7.76
N GLY A 200 1.72 -11.89 -9.06
CA GLY A 200 1.43 -12.96 -10.02
C GLY A 200 2.24 -12.85 -11.33
N GLN A 201 1.63 -12.27 -12.37
CA GLN A 201 2.23 -12.19 -13.71
C GLN A 201 3.60 -11.50 -13.70
N THR A 202 3.72 -10.35 -13.01
CA THR A 202 4.98 -9.62 -12.89
C THR A 202 6.04 -10.43 -12.12
N MET A 203 5.63 -11.16 -11.06
CA MET A 203 6.54 -12.07 -10.36
C MET A 203 7.13 -13.10 -11.33
N MET A 204 6.27 -13.74 -12.12
CA MET A 204 6.69 -14.74 -13.11
C MET A 204 7.63 -14.13 -14.17
N LYS A 205 7.34 -12.92 -14.65
CA LYS A 205 8.22 -12.20 -15.58
C LYS A 205 9.62 -12.01 -14.98
N THR A 206 9.70 -11.56 -13.72
CA THR A 206 10.99 -11.35 -13.04
C THR A 206 11.74 -12.64 -12.67
N ILE A 207 11.10 -13.81 -12.75
CA ILE A 207 11.76 -15.11 -12.61
C ILE A 207 12.27 -15.59 -13.99
N LEU A 208 11.42 -15.50 -15.01
CA LEU A 208 11.69 -16.05 -16.33
C LEU A 208 12.68 -15.21 -17.15
N ALA A 209 12.50 -13.89 -17.21
CA ALA A 209 13.30 -13.03 -18.06
C ALA A 209 14.80 -13.05 -17.70
N PRO A 210 15.20 -12.99 -16.41
CA PRO A 210 16.61 -13.16 -16.03
C PRO A 210 17.16 -14.54 -16.38
N GLY A 211 16.34 -15.60 -16.26
CA GLY A 211 16.72 -16.96 -16.63
C GLY A 211 17.03 -17.12 -18.12
N MET A 212 16.18 -16.55 -18.98
CA MET A 212 16.41 -16.52 -20.44
C MET A 212 17.67 -15.74 -20.78
N LYS A 213 17.84 -14.56 -20.17
CA LYS A 213 19.03 -13.71 -20.36
C LYS A 213 20.32 -14.43 -19.93
N ALA A 214 20.31 -15.11 -18.78
CA ALA A 214 21.44 -15.87 -18.27
C ALA A 214 21.86 -17.03 -19.19
N ARG A 215 20.93 -17.51 -20.04
CA ARG A 215 21.19 -18.53 -21.06
C ARG A 215 21.45 -17.95 -22.45
N MET A 216 21.60 -16.64 -22.57
CA MET A 216 21.79 -15.92 -23.84
C MET A 216 20.68 -16.20 -24.86
N LEU A 217 19.46 -16.47 -24.39
CA LEU A 217 18.29 -16.63 -25.23
C LEU A 217 17.67 -15.25 -25.46
N GLY A 218 17.61 -14.83 -26.73
CA GLY A 218 16.94 -13.60 -27.13
C GLY A 218 15.42 -13.72 -27.00
N ILE A 219 14.77 -12.62 -26.63
CA ILE A 219 13.31 -12.50 -26.57
C ILE A 219 12.89 -11.48 -27.64
N GLU A 220 12.18 -11.93 -28.67
CA GLU A 220 11.70 -11.05 -29.75
C GLU A 220 10.37 -10.37 -29.42
N GLY A 221 9.57 -10.94 -28.50
CA GLY A 221 8.31 -10.36 -28.08
C GLY A 221 7.83 -10.92 -26.74
N TRP A 222 7.14 -10.08 -25.96
CA TRP A 222 6.53 -10.46 -24.69
C TRP A 222 5.12 -9.89 -24.61
N PHE A 223 4.11 -10.75 -24.65
CA PHE A 223 2.71 -10.36 -24.54
C PHE A 223 2.19 -10.64 -23.13
N SER A 224 1.47 -9.69 -22.56
CA SER A 224 0.97 -9.78 -21.18
C SER A 224 -0.44 -9.23 -21.09
N THR A 225 -1.42 -10.12 -21.13
CA THR A 225 -2.84 -9.79 -20.98
C THR A 225 -3.28 -10.10 -19.55
N ASN A 226 -4.05 -9.19 -18.94
CA ASN A 226 -4.67 -9.40 -17.63
C ASN A 226 -6.16 -9.08 -17.76
N ILE A 227 -7.02 -9.96 -17.25
CA ILE A 227 -8.47 -9.78 -17.18
C ILE A 227 -8.87 -10.09 -15.75
N LEU A 228 -9.56 -9.15 -15.11
CA LEU A 228 -10.00 -9.22 -13.71
C LEU A 228 -11.37 -8.54 -13.59
N GLY A 229 -12.22 -9.04 -12.70
CA GLY A 229 -13.61 -8.58 -12.53
C GLY A 229 -13.93 -8.00 -11.16
N ASN A 230 -12.93 -7.79 -10.31
CA ASN A 230 -13.09 -7.18 -8.99
C ASN A 230 -12.94 -5.64 -9.06
N ARG A 231 -13.05 -4.98 -7.90
CA ARG A 231 -12.95 -3.52 -7.78
C ARG A 231 -11.64 -2.93 -8.30
N ASP A 232 -10.52 -3.64 -8.19
CA ASP A 232 -9.25 -3.22 -8.80
C ASP A 232 -9.39 -3.11 -10.33
N GLY A 233 -10.07 -4.08 -10.96
CA GLY A 233 -10.40 -4.04 -12.38
C GLY A 233 -11.28 -2.86 -12.76
N GLU A 234 -12.31 -2.57 -11.95
CA GLU A 234 -13.21 -1.43 -12.18
C GLU A 234 -12.48 -0.09 -12.12
N VAL A 235 -11.59 0.13 -11.15
CA VAL A 235 -10.80 1.36 -11.05
C VAL A 235 -9.84 1.50 -12.22
N LEU A 236 -9.21 0.40 -12.65
CA LEU A 236 -8.23 0.39 -13.74
C LEU A 236 -8.84 0.50 -15.14
N ASP A 237 -10.16 0.45 -15.26
CA ASP A 237 -10.87 0.76 -16.51
C ASP A 237 -10.79 2.27 -16.84
N ASP A 238 -10.41 3.13 -15.88
CA ASP A 238 -10.07 4.52 -16.15
C ASP A 238 -8.64 4.67 -16.71
N GLU A 239 -8.51 5.30 -17.89
CA GLU A 239 -7.23 5.45 -18.61
C GLU A 239 -6.13 6.14 -17.77
N SER A 240 -6.50 7.12 -16.93
CA SER A 240 -5.52 7.84 -16.10
C SER A 240 -4.95 6.99 -14.97
N SER A 241 -5.77 6.10 -14.40
CA SER A 241 -5.37 5.14 -13.37
C SER A 241 -4.61 3.97 -13.98
N PHE A 242 -5.04 3.49 -15.15
CA PHE A 242 -4.35 2.45 -15.92
C PHE A 242 -2.90 2.82 -16.25
N ARG A 243 -2.66 4.09 -16.64
CA ARG A 243 -1.33 4.58 -16.98
C ARG A 243 -0.31 4.41 -15.85
N ALA A 244 -0.72 4.53 -14.58
CA ALA A 244 0.17 4.30 -13.44
C ALA A 244 0.66 2.84 -13.39
N LYS A 245 -0.24 1.89 -13.65
CA LYS A 245 0.04 0.44 -13.65
C LYS A 245 0.82 -0.01 -14.89
N GLU A 246 0.62 0.67 -16.03
CA GLU A 246 1.37 0.39 -17.27
C GLU A 246 2.86 0.71 -17.13
N VAL A 247 3.20 1.86 -16.53
CA VAL A 247 4.59 2.31 -16.34
C VAL A 247 5.37 1.33 -15.46
N THR A 248 4.77 0.84 -14.37
CA THR A 248 5.39 -0.12 -13.44
C THR A 248 5.54 -1.51 -14.07
N LYS A 249 4.52 -2.04 -14.76
CA LYS A 249 4.58 -3.37 -15.40
C LYS A 249 5.48 -3.45 -16.62
N SER A 250 5.75 -2.32 -17.29
CA SER A 250 6.65 -2.23 -18.44
C SER A 250 8.11 -2.06 -18.04
N GLY A 251 8.38 -1.61 -16.81
CA GLY A 251 9.75 -1.39 -16.31
C GLY A 251 10.50 -2.65 -15.86
N VAL A 252 9.88 -3.83 -16.00
CA VAL A 252 10.34 -5.13 -15.46
C VAL A 252 10.36 -6.22 -16.52
#